data_AF-A0A9D8Q8T8-F1
#
_entry.id   AF-A0A9D8Q8T8-F1
#
_cell.length_a   1.000
_cell.length_b   1.000
_cell.length_c   1.000
_cell.angle_alpha   90.00
_cell.angle_beta   90.00
_cell.angle_gamma   90.00
#
_symmetry.space_group_name_H-M   'P 1'
#
loop_
_entity.id
_entity.type
_entity.pdbx_description
1 polymer ?
#
loop_
_entity_poly.entity_id
_entity_poly.type
_entity_poly.pdbx_seq_one_letter_code
_entity_poly.pdbx_strand_id
1 'polypeptide(L)'
;MARKKIALIGAGQIGGTLAHLAGLKELGDVVLFDIAEGTPQGKGLDIAESAPVDGFDAGYKGTNSYEDIKGADVVIVTAGVPRKPGMSRDDLLG
;
A
#
# COMPACT_ATOMS: atom_id res chain seq x y z
N MET A 1 8.85 11.65 18.48
CA MET A 1 9.66 11.18 17.33
C MET A 1 8.78 11.22 16.09
N ALA A 2 9.34 11.43 14.91
CA ALA A 2 8.55 11.32 13.67
C ALA A 2 8.06 9.87 13.50
N ARG A 3 6.81 9.69 13.06
CA ARG A 3 6.27 8.35 12.73
C ARG A 3 7.06 7.73 11.59
N LYS A 4 7.15 6.41 11.58
CA LYS A 4 7.73 5.66 10.46
C LYS A 4 6.82 5.78 9.25
N LYS A 5 7.41 5.83 8.06
CA LYS A 5 6.68 5.94 6.79
C LYS A 5 6.89 4.68 5.95
N ILE A 6 5.79 4.03 5.57
CA ILE A 6 5.77 2.79 4.81
C ILE A 6 5.16 3.06 3.43
N ALA A 7 5.92 2.85 2.36
CA ALA A 7 5.44 2.95 0.99
C ALA A 7 5.09 1.59 0.42
N LEU A 8 3.88 1.44 -0.11
CA LEU A 8 3.38 0.24 -0.76
C LEU A 8 3.23 0.52 -2.26
N ILE A 9 4.09 -0.10 -3.06
CA ILE A 9 4.07 0.03 -4.53
C ILE A 9 3.17 -1.08 -5.06
N GLY A 10 1.97 -0.71 -5.48
CA GLY A 10 0.86 -1.59 -5.81
C GLY A 10 -0.21 -1.54 -4.72
N ALA A 11 -1.41 -1.09 -5.08
CA ALA A 11 -2.61 -1.05 -4.25
C ALA A 11 -3.60 -2.18 -4.61
N GLY A 12 -3.06 -3.30 -5.12
CA GLY A 12 -3.80 -4.53 -5.36
C GLY A 12 -4.29 -5.22 -4.08
N GLN A 13 -4.64 -6.51 -4.15
CA GLN A 13 -5.10 -7.26 -2.98
C GLN A 13 -4.05 -7.28 -1.87
N ILE A 14 -2.81 -7.67 -2.20
CA ILE A 14 -1.71 -7.73 -1.25
C ILE A 14 -1.40 -6.34 -0.67
N GLY A 15 -1.30 -5.31 -1.52
CA GLY A 15 -1.04 -3.94 -1.09
C GLY A 15 -2.08 -3.40 -0.11
N GLY A 16 -3.37 -3.63 -0.38
CA GLY A 16 -4.45 -3.25 0.55
C GLY A 16 -4.37 -3.98 1.89
N THR A 17 -4.13 -5.30 1.86
CA THR A 17 -3.95 -6.08 3.10
C THR A 17 -2.75 -5.62 3.90
N LEU A 18 -1.62 -5.32 3.25
CA LEU A 18 -0.43 -4.80 3.92
C LEU A 18 -0.69 -3.43 4.55
N ALA A 19 -1.41 -2.53 3.86
CA ALA A 19 -1.79 -1.22 4.41
C ALA A 19 -2.64 -1.38 5.67
N HIS A 20 -3.65 -2.25 5.63
CA HIS A 20 -4.52 -2.50 6.75
C HIS A 20 -3.76 -3.11 7.94
N LEU A 21 -2.91 -4.12 7.68
CA LEU A 21 -2.08 -4.74 8.72
C LEU A 21 -1.07 -3.77 9.33
N ALA A 22 -0.55 -2.81 8.56
CA ALA A 22 0.35 -1.80 9.07
C ALA A 22 -0.35 -0.86 10.07
N GLY A 23 -1.60 -0.47 9.78
CA GLY A 23 -2.45 0.28 10.72
C GLY A 23 -2.76 -0.48 11.98
N LEU A 24 -3.33 -1.68 11.86
CA LEU A 24 -3.70 -2.54 13.00
C LEU A 24 -2.54 -2.85 13.95
N LYS A 25 -1.29 -2.78 13.45
CA LYS A 25 -0.07 -3.02 14.24
C LYS A 25 0.66 -1.73 14.63
N GLU A 26 0.09 -0.57 14.32
CA GLU A 26 0.65 0.76 14.60
C GLU A 26 2.10 0.93 14.12
N LEU A 27 2.42 0.38 12.93
CA LEU A 27 3.79 0.34 12.42
C LEU A 27 4.25 1.67 11.81
N GLY A 28 3.32 2.56 11.46
CA GLY A 28 3.61 3.87 10.87
C GLY A 28 2.54 4.35 9.90
N ASP A 29 2.80 5.52 9.31
CA ASP A 29 1.97 6.10 8.27
C ASP A 29 2.22 5.39 6.93
N VAL A 30 1.16 5.21 6.14
CA VAL A 30 1.16 4.41 4.92
C VAL A 30 0.91 5.28 3.69
N VAL A 31 1.75 5.10 2.67
CA VAL A 31 1.52 5.63 1.31
C VAL A 31 1.24 4.47 0.37
N LEU A 32 0.04 4.43 -0.19
CA LEU A 32 -0.39 3.49 -1.22
C LEU A 32 -0.15 4.12 -2.59
N PHE A 33 0.78 3.58 -3.35
CA PHE A 33 1.01 3.97 -4.74
C PHE A 33 0.39 2.93 -5.68
N ASP A 34 -0.30 3.37 -6.71
CA ASP A 34 -0.66 2.54 -7.87
C ASP A 34 -0.73 3.42 -9.13
N ILE A 35 -0.73 2.81 -10.32
CA ILE A 35 -1.01 3.52 -11.57
C ILE A 35 -2.51 3.59 -11.86
N ALA A 36 -3.31 2.71 -11.25
CA ALA A 36 -4.76 2.73 -11.37
C ALA A 36 -5.33 3.90 -10.55
N GLU A 37 -5.82 4.94 -11.22
CA GLU A 37 -6.43 6.10 -10.57
C GLU A 37 -7.61 5.69 -9.68
N GLY A 38 -7.78 6.39 -8.55
CA GLY A 38 -8.84 6.18 -7.58
C GLY A 38 -8.65 4.96 -6.67
N THR A 39 -7.98 3.89 -7.14
CA THR A 39 -7.77 2.66 -6.36
C THR A 39 -6.96 2.88 -5.09
N PRO A 40 -5.75 3.48 -5.12
CA PRO A 40 -4.97 3.69 -3.90
C PRO A 40 -5.64 4.70 -2.96
N GLN A 41 -6.35 5.70 -3.49
CA GLN A 41 -7.07 6.70 -2.71
C GLN A 41 -8.26 6.08 -1.97
N GLY A 42 -9.08 5.31 -2.70
CA GLY A 42 -10.25 4.65 -2.14
C GLY A 42 -9.88 3.67 -1.03
N LYS A 43 -8.87 2.83 -1.26
CA LYS A 43 -8.39 1.90 -0.22
C LYS A 43 -7.77 2.61 0.98
N GLY A 44 -7.00 3.67 0.74
CA GLY A 44 -6.43 4.46 1.83
C GLY A 44 -7.50 5.10 2.71
N LEU A 45 -8.56 5.64 2.09
CA LEU A 45 -9.68 6.22 2.81
C LEU A 45 -10.48 5.17 3.58
N ASP A 46 -10.82 4.04 2.94
CA ASP A 46 -11.55 2.93 3.56
C ASP A 46 -10.83 2.41 4.83
N ILE A 47 -9.51 2.22 4.76
CA ILE A 47 -8.72 1.79 5.92
C ILE A 47 -8.67 2.90 6.99
N ALA A 48 -8.52 4.17 6.61
CA ALA A 48 -8.54 5.27 7.57
C ALA A 48 -9.90 5.37 8.30
N GLU A 49 -11.00 5.06 7.63
CA GLU A 49 -12.35 5.01 8.22
C GLU A 49 -12.54 3.83 9.18
N SER A 50 -11.77 2.75 9.03
CA SER A 50 -11.73 1.63 10.00
C SER A 50 -10.97 1.98 11.30
N ALA A 51 -10.06 2.96 11.25
CA ALA A 51 -9.16 3.28 12.35
C ALA A 51 -9.84 3.57 13.70
N PRO A 52 -10.95 4.34 13.77
CA PRO A 52 -11.64 4.60 15.03
C PRO A 52 -12.30 3.36 15.65
N VAL A 53 -12.60 2.33 14.84
CA VAL A 53 -13.23 1.09 15.31
C VAL A 53 -12.22 0.22 16.04
N ASP A 54 -11.03 0.04 15.45
CA ASP A 54 -9.97 -0.81 16.00
C ASP A 54 -8.97 -0.04 16.90
N GLY A 55 -9.07 1.30 16.93
CA GLY A 55 -8.32 2.15 17.86
C GLY A 55 -6.85 2.39 17.48
N PHE A 56 -6.49 2.26 16.20
CA PHE A 56 -5.13 2.57 15.73
C PHE A 56 -5.03 4.01 15.20
N ASP A 57 -3.85 4.61 15.30
CA ASP A 57 -3.56 5.92 14.73
C ASP A 57 -2.43 5.84 13.68
N ALA A 58 -2.83 5.95 12.41
CA ALA A 58 -1.92 5.96 11.26
C ALA A 58 -2.49 6.85 10.15
N GLY A 59 -1.62 7.66 9.53
CA GLY A 59 -1.97 8.44 8.35
C GLY A 59 -1.96 7.57 7.08
N TYR A 60 -2.96 7.73 6.22
CA TYR A 60 -3.02 7.05 4.92
C TYR A 60 -3.05 8.06 3.78
N LYS A 61 -2.21 7.84 2.77
CA LYS A 61 -2.23 8.60 1.51
C LYS A 61 -2.24 7.64 0.33
N GLY A 62 -3.33 7.65 -0.43
CA GLY A 62 -3.35 7.07 -1.77
C GLY A 62 -2.79 8.04 -2.81
N THR A 63 -1.96 7.56 -3.73
CA THR A 63 -1.31 8.40 -4.74
C THR A 63 -1.01 7.63 -6.03
N ASN A 64 -0.82 8.38 -7.10
CA ASN A 64 -0.28 7.91 -8.38
C ASN A 64 1.08 8.58 -8.68
N SER A 65 1.67 9.31 -7.73
CA SER A 65 2.97 9.99 -7.86
C SER A 65 4.02 9.41 -6.92
N TYR A 66 5.20 9.11 -7.45
CA TYR A 66 6.34 8.66 -6.65
C TYR A 66 6.92 9.75 -5.75
N GLU A 67 6.64 11.03 -6.00
CA GLU A 67 7.11 12.10 -5.11
C GLU A 67 6.58 11.94 -3.67
N ASP A 68 5.39 11.36 -3.55
CA ASP A 68 4.72 11.14 -2.27
C ASP A 68 5.34 10.03 -1.42
N ILE A 69 6.15 9.13 -2.02
CA ILE A 69 6.86 8.09 -1.26
C ILE A 69 8.20 8.58 -0.70
N LYS A 70 8.60 9.83 -0.98
CA LYS A 70 9.87 10.41 -0.50
C LYS A 70 9.99 10.28 1.02
N GLY A 71 11.15 9.81 1.46
CA GLY A 71 11.46 9.62 2.88
C GLY A 71 10.79 8.42 3.54
N ALA A 72 10.27 7.45 2.77
CA ALA A 72 9.80 6.19 3.33
C ALA A 72 10.96 5.43 4.00
N ASP A 73 10.73 4.93 5.22
CA ASP A 73 11.65 4.06 5.94
C ASP A 73 11.67 2.64 5.35
N VAL A 74 10.53 2.19 4.81
CA VAL A 74 10.35 0.88 4.16
C VAL A 74 9.55 1.04 2.87
N VAL A 75 9.97 0.35 1.82
CA VAL A 75 9.24 0.24 0.55
C VAL A 75 8.95 -1.23 0.27
N ILE A 76 7.67 -1.58 0.08
CA ILE A 76 7.24 -2.93 -0.26
C ILE A 76 6.65 -2.92 -1.67
N VAL A 77 7.24 -3.70 -2.58
CA VAL A 77 6.83 -3.75 -3.98
C VAL A 77 5.97 -4.97 -4.23
N THR A 78 4.69 -4.72 -4.50
CA THR A 78 3.69 -5.74 -4.85
C THR A 78 3.12 -5.54 -6.26
N ALA A 79 3.43 -4.41 -6.89
CA ALA A 79 3.11 -4.13 -8.28
C ALA A 79 3.71 -5.20 -9.20
N GLY A 80 2.90 -5.64 -10.16
CA GLY A 80 3.27 -6.67 -11.11
C GLY A 80 2.06 -7.23 -11.82
N VAL A 81 2.31 -7.96 -12.90
CA VAL A 81 1.25 -8.62 -13.67
C VAL A 81 0.90 -9.95 -12.99
N PRO A 82 -0.39 -10.26 -12.78
CA PRO A 82 -0.78 -11.56 -12.26
C PRO A 82 -0.43 -12.65 -13.27
N ARG A 83 0.02 -13.81 -12.77
CA ARG A 83 0.19 -14.99 -13.62
C ARG A 83 -1.16 -15.39 -14.21
N LYS A 84 -1.16 -15.78 -15.48
CA LYS A 84 -2.31 -16.42 -16.14
C LYS A 84 -2.22 -17.93 -15.96
N PRO A 85 -3.33 -18.67 -16.10
CA PRO A 85 -3.30 -20.12 -16.11
C PRO A 85 -2.24 -20.65 -17.09
N GLY A 86 -1.41 -21.58 -16.63
CA GLY A 86 -0.34 -22.17 -17.42
C GLY A 86 1.00 -21.42 -17.43
N MET A 87 1.09 -20.21 -16.84
CA MET A 87 2.37 -19.48 -16.75
C MET A 87 3.26 -19.94 -15.58
N SER A 88 4.54 -20.12 -15.87
CA SER A 88 5.61 -20.23 -14.89
C SER A 88 5.91 -18.87 -14.23
N ARG A 89 6.79 -18.85 -13.23
CA ARG A 89 7.26 -17.58 -12.65
C ARG A 89 8.19 -16.83 -13.61
N ASP A 90 9.00 -17.57 -14.36
CA ASP A 90 10.02 -17.03 -15.25
C ASP A 90 9.39 -16.40 -16.50
N ASP A 91 8.18 -16.81 -16.88
CA ASP A 91 7.41 -16.22 -17.99
C ASP A 91 7.05 -14.74 -17.75
N LEU A 92 7.20 -14.25 -16.51
CA LEU A 92 7.03 -12.83 -16.16
C LEU A 92 8.30 -11.99 -16.36
N LEU A 93 9.44 -12.64 -16.56
CA LEU A 93 10.72 -12.01 -16.88
C LEU A 93 10.79 -11.85 -18.41
N GLY A 94 10.15 -10.80 -18.92
CA GLY A 94 10.29 -10.40 -20.33
C GLY A 94 11.62 -9.74 -20.63
#